data_AF-A0A9Q3HG99-F1
#
_entry.id   AF-A0A9Q3HG99-F1
#
_cell.length_a   1.000
_cell.length_b   1.000
_cell.length_c   1.000
_cell.angle_alpha   90.00
_cell.angle_beta   90.00
_cell.angle_gamma   90.00
#
_symmetry.space_group_name_H-M   'P 1'
#
loop_
_entity.id
_entity.type
_entity.pdbx_description
1 polymer ?
#
loop_
_entity_poly.entity_id
_entity_poly.type
_entity_poly.pdbx_seq_one_letter_code
_entity_poly.pdbx_strand_id
1 'polypeptide(L)'
;MRKELINVLYTYKNAFASDDVPLGAIKEHEVDITLNIDRPYPPVLRRPAYLSSPTAREALEKHMQELIQLGVLRKVGINKEVEVTKPVIIAWHNDNSRMVGDF
;
A
#
# COMPACT_ATOMS: atom_id res chain seq x y z
N MET A 1 -38.16 8.25 1.51
CA MET A 1 -36.90 8.24 2.28
C MET A 1 -36.09 6.95 2.16
N ARG A 2 -36.44 5.82 2.81
CA ARG A 2 -35.62 4.58 2.75
C ARG A 2 -35.46 3.98 1.34
N LYS A 3 -36.54 3.99 0.54
CA LYS A 3 -36.51 3.49 -0.85
C LYS A 3 -35.66 4.36 -1.78
N GLU A 4 -35.70 5.67 -1.60
CA GLU A 4 -34.90 6.62 -2.39
C GLU A 4 -33.41 6.46 -2.08
N LEU A 5 -33.04 6.32 -0.80
CA LEU A 5 -31.65 6.07 -0.42
C LEU A 5 -31.11 4.77 -1.03
N ILE A 6 -31.87 3.68 -0.95
CA ILE A 6 -31.47 2.40 -1.58
C ILE A 6 -31.30 2.57 -3.09
N ASN A 7 -32.19 3.32 -3.74
CA ASN A 7 -32.10 3.57 -5.18
C ASN A 7 -30.82 4.35 -5.54
N VAL A 8 -30.47 5.37 -4.76
CA VAL A 8 -29.21 6.13 -4.93
C VAL A 8 -27.99 5.22 -4.73
N LEU A 9 -27.94 4.45 -3.64
CA LEU A 9 -26.82 3.53 -3.36
C LEU A 9 -26.67 2.48 -4.46
N TYR A 10 -27.78 1.97 -4.98
CA TYR A 10 -27.76 1.00 -6.07
C TYR A 10 -27.31 1.62 -7.40
N THR A 11 -27.81 2.82 -7.71
CA THR A 11 -27.46 3.57 -8.93
C THR A 11 -25.97 3.91 -8.97
N TYR A 12 -25.42 4.36 -7.83
CA TYR A 12 -24.03 4.77 -7.71
C TYR A 12 -23.14 3.73 -7.03
N LYS A 13 -23.50 2.43 -7.06
CA LYS A 13 -22.77 1.37 -6.36
C LYS A 13 -21.27 1.35 -6.66
N ASN A 14 -20.88 1.72 -7.88
CA ASN A 14 -19.48 1.75 -8.33
C ASN A 14 -18.69 2.96 -7.78
N ALA A 15 -19.37 3.97 -7.22
CA ALA A 15 -18.72 5.12 -6.59
C ALA A 15 -18.30 4.82 -5.13
N PHE A 16 -18.73 3.69 -4.57
CA PHE A 16 -18.37 3.26 -3.23
C PHE A 16 -17.24 2.24 -3.30
N ALA A 17 -16.33 2.30 -2.32
CA ALA A 17 -15.32 1.27 -2.15
C ALA A 17 -15.98 -0.06 -1.76
N SER A 18 -15.50 -1.14 -2.34
CA SER A 18 -15.95 -2.51 -2.08
C SER A 18 -14.73 -3.43 -2.11
N ASP A 19 -14.79 -4.52 -1.34
CA ASP A 19 -13.73 -5.52 -1.25
C ASP A 19 -13.59 -6.34 -2.56
N ASP A 20 -14.62 -6.33 -3.41
CA ASP A 20 -14.68 -7.09 -4.66
C ASP A 20 -13.93 -6.41 -5.82
N VAL A 21 -13.64 -5.11 -5.70
CA VAL A 21 -13.03 -4.30 -6.76
C VAL A 21 -11.63 -3.85 -6.33
N PRO A 22 -10.57 -4.18 -7.09
CA PRO A 22 -9.22 -3.75 -6.75
C PRO A 22 -9.12 -2.23 -6.79
N LEU A 23 -8.58 -1.63 -5.72
CA LEU A 23 -8.33 -0.19 -5.64
C LEU A 23 -7.26 0.27 -6.64
N GLY A 24 -6.30 -0.59 -6.95
CA GLY A 24 -5.13 -0.27 -7.78
C GLY A 24 -5.35 -0.25 -9.30
N ALA A 25 -6.59 -0.20 -9.79
CA ALA A 25 -6.91 -0.44 -11.20
C ALA A 25 -7.20 0.81 -12.05
N ILE A 26 -6.82 2.03 -11.60
CA ILE A 26 -6.94 3.23 -12.43
C ILE A 26 -5.80 3.24 -13.45
N LYS A 27 -6.02 2.59 -14.59
CA LYS A 27 -5.15 2.67 -15.75
C LYS A 27 -5.02 4.15 -16.17
N GLU A 28 -3.85 4.54 -16.68
CA GLU A 28 -3.53 5.89 -17.18
C GLU A 28 -3.19 6.97 -16.11
N HIS A 29 -3.22 6.65 -14.81
CA HIS A 29 -2.78 7.56 -13.74
C HIS A 29 -1.39 7.20 -13.19
N GLU A 30 -0.50 6.75 -14.06
CA GLU A 30 0.88 6.46 -13.67
C GLU A 30 1.63 7.76 -13.37
N VAL A 31 2.30 7.82 -12.22
CA VAL A 31 3.09 8.98 -11.80
C VAL A 31 4.56 8.66 -12.02
N ASP A 32 5.22 9.49 -12.82
CA ASP A 32 6.68 9.50 -12.93
C ASP A 32 7.27 10.39 -11.84
N ILE A 33 8.15 9.84 -11.01
CA ILE A 33 8.76 10.52 -9.86
C ILE A 33 10.27 10.57 -10.10
N THR A 34 10.81 11.77 -10.30
CA THR A 34 12.24 12.00 -10.51
C THR A 34 12.90 12.56 -9.25
N LEU A 35 14.08 12.03 -8.89
CA LEU A 35 14.90 12.59 -7.83
C LEU A 35 15.49 13.94 -8.28
N ASN A 36 15.42 14.95 -7.42
CA ASN A 36 15.91 16.30 -7.70
C ASN A 36 17.33 16.58 -7.19
N ILE A 37 18.07 15.54 -6.79
CA ILE A 37 19.41 15.70 -6.20
C ILE A 37 20.46 14.83 -6.88
N ASP A 38 21.66 15.39 -6.96
CA ASP A 38 22.85 14.78 -7.55
C ASP A 38 23.92 14.47 -6.47
N ARG A 39 24.94 13.69 -6.87
CA ARG A 39 26.14 13.47 -6.04
C ARG A 39 26.79 14.83 -5.67
N PRO A 40 27.41 14.98 -4.48
CA PRO A 40 27.88 13.95 -3.56
C PRO A 40 26.95 13.62 -2.38
N TYR A 41 25.73 14.13 -2.35
CA TYR A 41 24.79 13.93 -1.24
C TYR A 41 23.59 13.05 -1.64
N PRO A 42 23.77 11.84 -2.19
CA PRO A 42 22.63 11.01 -2.55
C PRO A 42 21.84 10.65 -1.28
N PRO A 43 20.50 10.61 -1.33
CA PRO A 43 19.73 10.20 -0.17
C PRO A 43 20.02 8.73 0.13
N VAL A 44 19.84 8.30 1.38
CA VAL A 44 19.94 6.87 1.71
C VAL A 44 18.73 6.16 1.11
N LEU A 45 18.90 5.71 -0.13
CA LEU A 45 17.87 5.07 -0.95
C LEU A 45 17.65 3.61 -0.56
N ARG A 46 18.68 2.92 -0.09
CA ARG A 46 18.59 1.51 0.31
C ARG A 46 18.79 1.38 1.81
N ARG A 47 17.71 1.09 2.52
CA ARG A 47 17.71 0.73 3.94
C ARG A 47 17.27 -0.72 4.11
N PRO A 48 17.91 -1.48 5.03
CA PRO A 48 17.46 -2.82 5.37
C PRO A 48 16.14 -2.76 6.16
N ALA A 49 15.39 -3.86 6.15
CA ALA A 49 14.23 -4.01 7.00
C ALA A 49 14.64 -4.04 8.49
N TYR A 50 13.80 -3.47 9.35
CA TYR A 50 13.98 -3.59 10.80
C TYR A 50 13.66 -5.00 11.28
N LEU A 51 14.31 -5.41 12.36
CA LEU A 51 13.91 -6.61 13.09
C LEU A 51 12.49 -6.41 13.61
N SER A 52 11.62 -7.39 13.35
CA SER A 52 10.22 -7.35 13.73
C SER A 52 9.91 -8.45 14.74
N SER A 53 9.10 -8.15 15.75
CA SER A 53 8.59 -9.17 16.66
C SER A 53 7.68 -10.18 15.92
N PRO A 54 7.48 -11.40 16.46
CA PRO A 54 6.59 -12.39 15.83
C PRO A 54 5.19 -11.83 15.53
N THR A 55 4.59 -11.14 16.51
CA THR A 55 3.27 -10.49 16.38
C THR A 55 3.26 -9.40 15.31
N ALA A 56 4.31 -8.58 15.22
CA ALA A 56 4.42 -7.57 14.17
C ALA A 56 4.55 -8.22 12.78
N ARG A 57 5.29 -9.33 12.68
CA ARG A 57 5.47 -10.05 11.42
C ARG A 57 4.16 -10.67 10.92
N GLU A 58 3.36 -11.25 11.81
CA GLU A 58 2.03 -11.78 11.48
C GLU A 58 1.08 -10.67 10.99
N ALA A 59 1.07 -9.53 11.69
CA ALA A 59 0.29 -8.37 11.26
C ALA A 59 0.76 -7.84 9.89
N LEU A 60 2.07 -7.74 9.66
CA LEU A 60 2.64 -7.33 8.37
C LEU A 60 2.19 -8.27 7.24
N GLU A 61 2.30 -9.58 7.44
CA GLU A 61 1.91 -10.56 6.43
C GLU A 61 0.43 -10.43 6.06
N LYS A 62 -0.45 -10.25 7.05
CA LYS A 62 -1.87 -10.01 6.81
C LYS A 62 -2.10 -8.77 5.95
N HIS A 63 -1.55 -7.61 6.34
CA HIS A 63 -1.70 -6.36 5.60
C HIS A 63 -1.10 -6.44 4.19
N MET A 64 0.05 -7.10 4.03
CA MET A 64 0.66 -7.30 2.72
C MET A 64 -0.24 -8.13 1.79
N GLN A 65 -0.82 -9.23 2.29
CA GLN A 65 -1.70 -10.08 1.50
C GLN A 65 -2.95 -9.33 1.04
N GLU A 66 -3.58 -8.58 1.94
CA GLU A 66 -4.74 -7.73 1.63
C GLU A 66 -4.41 -6.71 0.53
N LEU A 67 -3.28 -5.99 0.65
CA LEU A 67 -2.88 -5.00 -0.33
C LEU A 67 -2.46 -5.60 -1.69
N ILE A 68 -1.92 -6.82 -1.70
CA ILE A 68 -1.66 -7.57 -2.93
C ILE A 68 -2.98 -7.95 -3.60
N GLN A 69 -3.97 -8.43 -2.83
CA GLN A 69 -5.29 -8.80 -3.35
C GLN A 69 -6.04 -7.59 -3.94
N LEU A 70 -5.93 -6.43 -3.29
CA LEU A 70 -6.51 -5.16 -3.76
C LEU A 70 -5.75 -4.54 -4.94
N GLY A 71 -4.63 -5.15 -5.37
CA GLY A 71 -3.81 -4.66 -6.48
C GLY A 71 -3.00 -3.39 -6.16
N VAL A 72 -2.86 -3.04 -4.87
CA VAL A 72 -2.09 -1.87 -4.42
C VAL A 72 -0.59 -2.20 -4.36
N LEU A 73 -0.24 -3.40 -3.89
CA LEU A 73 1.13 -3.89 -3.87
C LEU A 73 1.33 -4.99 -4.91
N ARG A 74 2.55 -5.06 -5.47
CA ARG A 74 2.98 -6.16 -6.33
C ARG A 74 4.32 -6.70 -5.89
N LYS A 75 4.51 -8.02 -6.03
CA LYS A 75 5.84 -8.62 -5.87
C LYS A 75 6.74 -8.16 -7.01
N VAL A 76 7.94 -7.71 -6.66
CA VAL A 76 9.01 -7.41 -7.62
C VAL A 76 9.85 -8.68 -7.78
N GLY A 77 10.00 -9.17 -9.02
CA GLY A 77 10.76 -10.38 -9.29
C GLY A 77 12.27 -10.19 -9.10
N ILE A 78 13.00 -11.29 -8.88
CA ILE A 78 14.45 -11.31 -8.61
C ILE A 78 15.27 -10.61 -9.72
N ASN A 79 14.78 -10.64 -10.96
CA ASN A 79 15.46 -10.07 -12.12
C ASN A 79 15.21 -8.57 -12.31
N LYS A 80 14.43 -7.91 -11.44
CA LYS A 80 14.18 -6.47 -11.52
C LYS A 80 15.07 -5.74 -10.54
N GLU A 81 15.79 -4.73 -11.02
CA GLU A 81 16.54 -3.84 -10.16
C GLU A 81 15.58 -3.00 -9.31
N VAL A 82 15.90 -2.89 -8.02
CA VAL A 82 15.19 -2.03 -7.07
C VAL A 82 16.16 -0.95 -6.62
N GLU A 83 15.90 0.27 -7.06
CA GLU A 83 16.75 1.41 -6.75
C GLU A 83 16.57 1.86 -5.29
N VAL A 84 15.34 1.79 -4.78
CA VAL A 84 14.95 2.30 -3.46
C VAL A 84 14.34 1.21 -2.59
N THR A 85 14.85 1.06 -1.36
CA THR A 85 14.27 0.22 -0.32
C THR A 85 14.14 1.01 0.98
N LYS A 86 12.94 1.03 1.56
CA LYS A 86 12.66 1.65 2.85
C LYS A 86 12.02 0.62 3.78
N PRO A 87 12.36 0.64 5.08
CA PRO A 87 11.76 -0.29 6.02
C PRO A 87 10.28 0.04 6.23
N VAL A 88 9.54 -0.98 6.61
CA VAL A 88 8.13 -0.90 6.95
C VAL A 88 7.96 -1.42 8.37
N ILE A 89 7.10 -0.76 9.14
CA ILE A 89 6.81 -1.09 10.54
C ILE A 89 5.32 -1.29 10.76
N ILE A 90 4.97 -1.87 11.91
CA ILE A 90 3.59 -1.90 12.40
C ILE A 90 3.42 -0.89 13.52
N ALA A 91 2.43 -0.02 13.37
CA ALA A 91 1.91 0.80 14.43
C ALA A 91 0.62 0.19 14.99
N TRP A 92 0.50 0.13 16.31
CA TRP A 92 -0.69 -0.38 17.01
C TRP A 92 -1.50 0.77 17.61
N HIS A 93 -2.82 0.72 17.42
CA HIS A 93 -3.75 1.65 18.04
C HIS A 93 -5.10 0.98 18.26
N ASN A 94 -5.62 1.02 19.50
CA ASN A 94 -6.90 0.41 19.89
C ASN A 94 -7.05 -1.03 19.36
N ASP A 95 -6.09 -1.90 19.66
CA ASP A 95 -6.02 -3.31 19.23
C ASP A 95 -5.95 -3.54 17.71
N ASN A 96 -5.83 -2.48 16.91
CA ASN A 96 -5.67 -2.56 15.47
C ASN A 96 -4.23 -2.25 15.05
N SER A 97 -3.73 -3.01 14.10
CA SER A 97 -2.41 -2.78 13.49
C SER A 97 -2.53 -2.01 12.17
N ARG A 98 -1.53 -1.20 11.87
CA ARG A 98 -1.37 -0.49 10.59
C ARG A 98 0.05 -0.66 10.08
N MET A 99 0.18 -0.92 8.78
CA MET A 99 1.47 -0.96 8.09
C MET A 99 1.91 0.46 7.71
N VAL A 100 3.13 0.85 8.07
CA VAL A 100 3.66 2.21 7.88
C VAL A 100 5.05 2.14 7.26
N GLY A 101 5.28 2.88 6.17
CA GLY A 101 6.60 3.03 5.57
C GLY A 101 7.39 4.20 6.17
N ASP A 102 8.69 4.01 6.35
CA ASP A 102 9.66 5.03 6.79
C ASP A 102 10.35 5.66 5.56
N PHE A 103 9.66 6.60 4.89
CA PHE A 103 10.11 7.20 3.63
C PHE A 103 11.01 8.43 3.84
#